data_AF-A0A2B2CE84-F1
#
_entry.id   AF-A0A2B2CE84-F1
#
_cell.length_a   1.000
_cell.length_b   1.000
_cell.length_c   1.000
_cell.angle_alpha   90.00
_cell.angle_beta   90.00
_cell.angle_gamma   90.00
#
_symmetry.space_group_name_H-M   'P 1'
#
loop_
_entity.id
_entity.type
_entity.pdbx_description
1 polymer ?
#
loop_
_entity_poly.entity_id
_entity_poly.type
_entity_poly.pdbx_seq_one_letter_code
_entity_poly.pdbx_strand_id
1 'polypeptide(L)'
;MKNEFFPERGTEKLRLTEAKKEITAFKKATNDEKRTVDLMLFYVEMCVKFTNSYGDINEGFYTSLVRMFDKVAMECDRDEELYKAFSNRLRNIISNVDLIGWGVEEAIIESYYSIEWVHGEDENDDE
;
A
#
# COMPACT_ATOMS: atom_id res chain seq x y z
N MET A 1 -15.09 -1.12 -16.66
CA MET A 1 -14.40 -0.50 -15.52
C MET A 1 -15.04 -0.81 -14.15
N LYS A 2 -16.36 -0.67 -13.91
CA LYS A 2 -16.95 -1.13 -12.62
C LYS A 2 -16.90 -2.66 -12.40
N ASN A 3 -16.96 -3.45 -13.48
CA ASN A 3 -16.98 -4.92 -13.40
C ASN A 3 -15.58 -5.59 -13.34
N GLU A 4 -14.50 -4.81 -13.34
CA GLU A 4 -13.15 -5.35 -13.19
C GLU A 4 -12.71 -5.50 -11.73
N PHE A 5 -13.49 -4.98 -10.78
CA PHE A 5 -13.11 -4.98 -9.36
C PHE A 5 -13.91 -5.96 -8.49
N PHE A 6 -15.05 -6.51 -8.95
CA PHE A 6 -15.90 -7.35 -8.10
C PHE A 6 -16.61 -8.49 -8.86
N PRO A 7 -16.05 -9.72 -8.91
CA PRO A 7 -16.75 -10.91 -9.38
C PRO A 7 -17.36 -11.70 -8.22
N GLU A 8 -18.56 -12.25 -8.44
CA GLU A 8 -19.49 -12.73 -7.40
C GLU A 8 -19.06 -13.91 -6.51
N ARG A 9 -17.97 -14.66 -6.79
CA ARG A 9 -17.48 -15.71 -5.88
C ARG A 9 -16.13 -16.29 -6.34
N GLY A 10 -15.14 -16.33 -5.44
CA GLY A 10 -14.02 -17.29 -5.49
C GLY A 10 -12.78 -16.92 -6.29
N THR A 11 -12.72 -15.77 -6.97
CA THR A 11 -11.62 -15.39 -7.89
C THR A 11 -10.69 -14.28 -7.38
N GLU A 12 -10.94 -13.70 -6.22
CA GLU A 12 -10.22 -12.50 -5.74
C GLU A 12 -8.77 -12.81 -5.31
N LYS A 13 -8.51 -14.04 -4.84
CA LYS A 13 -7.15 -14.53 -4.53
C LYS A 13 -6.21 -14.56 -5.76
N LEU A 14 -6.74 -14.72 -6.98
CA LEU A 14 -5.93 -14.77 -8.20
C LEU A 14 -5.35 -13.39 -8.59
N ARG A 15 -6.12 -12.31 -8.40
CA ARG A 15 -5.75 -10.99 -8.93
C ARG A 15 -4.61 -10.31 -8.18
N LEU A 16 -4.47 -10.52 -6.87
CA LEU A 16 -3.37 -9.90 -6.11
C LEU A 16 -2.00 -10.53 -6.42
N THR A 17 -2.00 -11.83 -6.70
CA THR A 17 -0.77 -12.50 -7.17
C THR A 17 -0.39 -12.04 -8.57
N GLU A 18 -1.38 -11.83 -9.43
CA GLU A 18 -1.19 -11.26 -10.77
C GLU A 18 -0.72 -9.80 -10.71
N ALA A 19 -1.33 -8.95 -9.89
CA ALA A 19 -0.94 -7.56 -9.70
C ALA A 19 0.53 -7.42 -9.29
N LYS A 20 1.03 -8.27 -8.40
CA LYS A 20 2.46 -8.29 -8.02
C LYS A 20 3.38 -8.61 -9.21
N LYS A 21 2.97 -9.53 -10.07
CA LYS A 21 3.72 -9.86 -11.30
C LYS A 21 3.68 -8.71 -12.29
N GLU A 22 2.54 -8.07 -12.45
CA GLU A 22 2.36 -6.92 -13.34
C GLU A 22 3.19 -5.72 -12.90
N ILE A 23 3.21 -5.39 -11.60
CA ILE A 23 4.09 -4.34 -11.03
C ILE A 23 5.56 -4.64 -11.36
N THR A 24 5.97 -5.89 -11.17
CA THR A 24 7.36 -6.30 -11.45
C THR A 24 7.68 -6.20 -12.95
N ALA A 25 6.76 -6.62 -13.82
CA ALA A 25 6.91 -6.52 -15.26
C ALA A 25 6.95 -5.06 -15.73
N PHE A 26 6.08 -4.22 -15.18
CA PHE A 26 6.02 -2.79 -15.43
C PHE A 26 7.34 -2.09 -15.07
N LYS A 27 7.87 -2.35 -13.87
CA LYS A 27 9.17 -1.80 -13.43
C LYS A 27 10.27 -2.15 -14.43
N LYS A 28 10.34 -3.42 -14.85
CA LYS A 28 11.36 -3.91 -15.79
C LYS A 28 11.22 -3.30 -17.19
N ALA A 29 10.00 -3.08 -17.65
CA ALA A 29 9.74 -2.59 -19.00
C ALA A 29 9.93 -1.07 -19.14
N THR A 30 9.63 -0.31 -18.08
CA THR A 30 9.58 1.16 -18.16
C THR A 30 10.73 1.83 -17.43
N ASN A 31 11.27 1.20 -16.39
CA ASN A 31 12.18 1.82 -15.43
C ASN A 31 11.61 3.13 -14.81
N ASP A 32 10.28 3.30 -14.80
CA ASP A 32 9.59 4.45 -14.21
C ASP A 32 9.34 4.17 -12.72
N GLU A 33 10.22 4.71 -11.88
CA GLU A 33 10.20 4.47 -10.44
C GLU A 33 8.94 5.02 -9.78
N LYS A 34 8.56 6.28 -10.09
CA LYS A 34 7.37 6.92 -9.53
C LYS A 34 6.10 6.15 -9.85
N ARG A 35 5.90 5.75 -11.10
CA ARG A 35 4.73 4.93 -11.48
C ARG A 35 4.79 3.53 -10.89
N THR A 36 5.97 2.97 -10.70
CA THR A 36 6.08 1.67 -10.04
C THR A 36 5.65 1.77 -8.58
N VAL A 37 6.07 2.81 -7.86
CA VAL A 37 5.67 3.06 -6.47
C VAL A 37 4.17 3.35 -6.38
N ASP A 38 3.62 4.11 -7.33
CA ASP A 38 2.17 4.33 -7.43
C ASP A 38 1.37 3.01 -7.51
N LEU A 39 1.82 2.08 -8.36
CA LEU A 39 1.19 0.76 -8.47
C LEU A 39 1.39 -0.12 -7.23
N MET A 40 2.56 -0.03 -6.57
CA MET A 40 2.79 -0.73 -5.29
C MET A 40 1.87 -0.21 -4.20
N LEU A 41 1.70 1.11 -4.10
CA LEU A 41 0.80 1.76 -3.16
C LEU A 41 -0.66 1.39 -3.45
N PHE A 42 -1.06 1.37 -4.72
CA PHE A 42 -2.39 0.91 -5.14
C PHE A 42 -2.66 -0.54 -4.74
N TYR A 43 -1.67 -1.43 -4.85
CA TYR A 43 -1.79 -2.80 -4.36
C TYR A 43 -2.08 -2.84 -2.86
N VAL A 44 -1.40 -2.01 -2.05
CA VAL A 44 -1.63 -1.95 -0.60
C VAL A 44 -3.04 -1.45 -0.29
N GLU A 45 -3.47 -0.37 -0.94
CA GLU A 45 -4.83 0.17 -0.80
C GLU A 45 -5.90 -0.89 -1.11
N MET A 46 -5.70 -1.69 -2.16
CA MET A 46 -6.62 -2.77 -2.50
C MET A 46 -6.61 -3.88 -1.47
N CYS A 47 -5.45 -4.23 -0.90
CA CYS A 47 -5.37 -5.21 0.18
C CYS A 47 -6.09 -4.74 1.45
N VAL A 48 -5.88 -3.49 1.87
CA VAL A 48 -6.59 -2.90 3.04
C VAL A 48 -8.10 -2.90 2.81
N LYS A 49 -8.54 -2.42 1.64
CA LYS A 49 -9.97 -2.42 1.27
C LYS A 49 -10.55 -3.83 1.25
N PHE A 50 -9.80 -4.80 0.75
CA PHE A 50 -10.21 -6.20 0.69
C PHE A 50 -10.44 -6.76 2.10
N THR A 51 -9.50 -6.55 3.02
CA THR A 51 -9.66 -6.96 4.42
C THR A 51 -10.85 -6.27 5.08
N ASN A 52 -11.02 -4.95 4.89
CA ASN A 52 -12.14 -4.22 5.48
C ASN A 52 -13.51 -4.66 4.93
N SER A 53 -13.55 -5.25 3.72
CA SER A 53 -14.78 -5.74 3.10
C SER A 53 -15.12 -7.18 3.49
N TYR A 54 -14.11 -8.03 3.70
CA TYR A 54 -14.29 -9.48 3.83
C TYR A 54 -13.80 -10.08 5.15
N GLY A 55 -13.18 -9.26 6.02
CA GLY A 55 -12.61 -9.69 7.29
C GLY A 55 -11.28 -10.43 7.12
N ASP A 56 -10.98 -11.31 8.06
CA ASP A 56 -9.68 -12.00 8.13
C ASP A 56 -9.41 -12.91 6.94
N ILE A 57 -8.20 -12.84 6.36
CA ILE A 57 -7.85 -13.50 5.09
C ILE A 57 -6.88 -14.69 5.26
N ASN A 58 -5.64 -14.42 5.65
CA ASN A 58 -4.60 -15.37 6.08
C ASN A 58 -3.24 -14.65 6.24
N GLU A 59 -2.35 -15.27 7.02
CA GLU A 59 -0.99 -14.78 7.30
C GLU A 59 -0.17 -14.43 6.04
N GLY A 60 -0.22 -15.27 4.99
CA GLY A 60 0.57 -15.05 3.77
C GLY A 60 0.13 -13.83 2.97
N PHE A 61 -1.17 -13.51 3.03
CA PHE A 61 -1.73 -12.29 2.48
C PHE A 61 -1.21 -11.06 3.23
N TYR A 62 -1.27 -11.07 4.57
CA TYR A 62 -0.79 -9.96 5.39
C TYR A 62 0.72 -9.75 5.29
N THR A 63 1.50 -10.82 5.32
CA THR A 63 2.95 -10.79 5.05
C THR A 63 3.24 -10.11 3.71
N SER A 64 2.41 -10.36 2.68
CA SER A 64 2.57 -9.72 1.38
C SER A 64 2.17 -8.25 1.37
N LEU A 65 1.15 -7.86 2.13
CA LEU A 65 0.71 -6.47 2.29
C LEU A 65 1.79 -5.65 2.99
N VAL A 66 2.28 -6.12 4.14
CA VAL A 66 3.31 -5.43 4.93
C VAL A 66 4.57 -5.24 4.09
N ARG A 67 5.11 -6.32 3.50
CA ARG A 67 6.30 -6.24 2.63
C ARG A 67 6.16 -5.33 1.42
N MET A 68 4.94 -5.12 0.93
CA MET A 68 4.73 -4.17 -0.18
C MET A 68 4.74 -2.74 0.35
N PHE A 69 4.07 -2.49 1.47
CA PHE A 69 4.08 -1.18 2.11
C PHE A 69 5.48 -0.77 2.57
N ASP A 70 6.27 -1.69 3.14
CA ASP A 70 7.67 -1.43 3.51
C ASP A 70 8.48 -0.92 2.33
N LYS A 71 8.27 -1.51 1.14
CA LYS A 71 8.95 -1.03 -0.08
C LYS A 71 8.48 0.37 -0.48
N VAL A 72 7.18 0.64 -0.38
CA VAL A 72 6.66 1.99 -0.66
C VAL A 72 7.28 3.00 0.29
N ALA A 73 7.31 2.70 1.59
CA ALA A 73 7.93 3.54 2.61
C ALA A 73 9.41 3.78 2.31
N MET A 74 10.18 2.73 2.02
CA MET A 74 11.59 2.84 1.66
C MET A 74 11.85 3.70 0.40
N GLU A 75 10.97 3.66 -0.60
CA GLU A 75 11.13 4.53 -1.79
C GLU A 75 10.74 5.98 -1.46
N CYS A 76 9.70 6.20 -0.64
CA CYS A 76 9.31 7.54 -0.21
C CYS A 76 10.34 8.18 0.72
N ASP A 77 11.00 7.41 1.57
CA ASP A 77 12.09 7.86 2.45
C ASP A 77 13.26 8.45 1.64
N ARG A 78 13.57 7.89 0.47
CA ARG A 78 14.67 8.34 -0.38
C ARG A 78 14.40 9.60 -1.20
N ASP A 79 13.14 9.99 -1.34
CA ASP A 79 12.71 11.08 -2.23
C ASP A 79 11.52 11.84 -1.63
N GLU A 80 11.79 13.01 -1.06
CA GLU A 80 10.79 13.89 -0.45
C GLU A 80 9.66 14.27 -1.42
N GLU A 81 9.96 14.48 -2.71
CA GLU A 81 8.94 14.84 -3.71
C GLU A 81 8.06 13.64 -4.06
N LEU A 82 8.62 12.44 -4.01
CA LEU A 82 7.84 11.20 -4.09
C LEU A 82 6.95 11.01 -2.88
N TYR A 83 7.48 11.26 -1.67
CA TYR A 83 6.71 11.25 -0.43
C TYR A 83 5.54 12.23 -0.49
N LYS A 84 5.80 13.51 -0.78
CA LYS A 84 4.76 14.55 -0.92
C LYS A 84 3.68 14.16 -1.93
N ALA A 85 4.06 13.51 -3.03
CA ALA A 85 3.11 13.05 -4.04
C ALA A 85 2.15 11.96 -3.52
N PHE A 86 2.54 11.21 -2.49
CA PHE A 86 1.79 10.05 -1.98
C PHE A 86 1.39 10.17 -0.50
N SER A 87 1.77 11.22 0.21
CA SER A 87 1.60 11.35 1.66
C SER A 87 0.14 11.25 2.11
N ASN A 88 -0.79 11.87 1.37
CA ASN A 88 -2.23 11.74 1.62
C ASN A 88 -2.73 10.29 1.53
N ARG A 89 -2.20 9.51 0.58
CA ARG A 89 -2.57 8.09 0.39
C ARG A 89 -1.96 7.20 1.47
N LEU A 90 -0.72 7.48 1.88
CA LEU A 90 -0.06 6.80 2.99
C LEU A 90 -0.83 7.02 4.30
N ARG A 91 -1.18 8.27 4.64
CA ARG A 91 -2.03 8.58 5.80
C ARG A 91 -3.38 7.86 5.74
N ASN A 92 -4.01 7.83 4.57
CA ASN A 92 -5.28 7.12 4.41
C ASN A 92 -5.14 5.61 4.67
N ILE A 93 -4.01 4.98 4.34
CA ILE A 93 -3.76 3.58 4.72
C ILE A 93 -3.72 3.43 6.24
N ILE A 94 -3.00 4.32 6.93
CA ILE A 94 -2.90 4.31 8.39
C ILE A 94 -4.28 4.43 9.03
N SER A 95 -5.12 5.35 8.57
CA SER A 95 -6.48 5.49 9.11
C SER A 95 -7.44 4.33 8.82
N ASN A 96 -7.04 3.33 8.02
CA ASN A 96 -7.90 2.23 7.59
C ASN A 96 -7.36 0.84 7.96
N VAL A 97 -6.21 0.74 8.65
CA VAL A 97 -5.54 -0.53 8.95
C VAL A 97 -5.96 -1.15 10.31
N ASP A 98 -6.65 -0.38 11.15
CA ASP A 98 -6.99 -0.64 12.57
C ASP A 98 -7.73 -1.97 12.85
N LEU A 99 -8.25 -2.66 11.83
CA LEU A 99 -9.09 -3.85 12.00
C LEU A 99 -8.52 -5.12 11.37
N ILE A 100 -7.28 -5.08 10.89
CA ILE A 100 -6.69 -6.19 10.13
C ILE A 100 -6.14 -7.31 11.06
N GLY A 101 -5.75 -6.99 12.29
CA GLY A 101 -5.18 -7.94 13.25
C GLY A 101 -3.78 -8.44 12.86
N TRP A 102 -3.29 -9.49 13.54
CA TRP A 102 -2.02 -10.18 13.24
C TRP A 102 -0.74 -9.31 13.29
N GLY A 103 -0.74 -8.20 14.04
CA GLY A 103 0.42 -7.30 14.08
C GLY A 103 0.57 -6.43 12.82
N VAL A 104 -0.43 -6.43 11.92
CA VAL A 104 -0.34 -5.75 10.63
C VAL A 104 -0.38 -4.25 10.79
N GLU A 105 -1.29 -3.76 11.64
CA GLU A 105 -1.40 -2.34 11.95
C GLU A 105 -0.06 -1.83 12.50
N GLU A 106 0.50 -2.53 13.49
CA GLU A 106 1.77 -2.16 14.11
C GLU A 106 2.91 -2.12 13.09
N ALA A 107 3.00 -3.12 12.20
CA ALA A 107 4.04 -3.17 11.18
C ALA A 107 3.88 -2.07 10.11
N ILE A 108 2.65 -1.77 9.70
CA ILE A 108 2.36 -0.69 8.74
C ILE A 108 2.67 0.68 9.37
N ILE A 109 2.29 0.88 10.63
CA ILE A 109 2.59 2.10 11.40
C ILE A 109 4.10 2.28 11.58
N GLU A 110 4.83 1.23 11.96
CA GLU A 110 6.29 1.26 12.10
C GLU A 110 6.96 1.66 10.78
N SER A 111 6.56 1.04 9.67
CA SER A 111 7.08 1.39 8.34
C SER A 111 6.72 2.81 7.91
N TYR A 112 5.53 3.30 8.24
CA TYR A 112 5.13 4.68 7.94
C TYR A 112 6.00 5.69 8.68
N TYR A 113 6.14 5.55 10.00
CA TYR A 113 6.97 6.45 10.81
C TYR A 113 8.48 6.27 10.62
N SER A 114 8.91 5.28 9.82
CA SER A 114 10.31 5.16 9.39
C SER A 114 10.72 6.17 8.32
N ILE A 115 9.75 6.79 7.64
CA ILE A 115 9.98 7.77 6.56
C ILE A 115 10.38 9.11 7.19
N GLU A 116 11.56 9.63 6.84
CA GLU A 116 12.11 10.87 7.41
C GLU A 116 11.14 12.07 7.34
N TRP A 117 10.38 12.17 6.25
CA TRP A 117 9.52 13.30 5.92
C TRP A 117 8.20 13.36 6.70
N VAL A 118 7.81 12.27 7.38
CA VAL A 118 6.53 12.18 8.11
C VAL A 118 6.46 13.17 9.27
N HIS A 119 7.59 13.42 9.94
CA HIS A 119 7.65 14.27 11.12
C HIS A 119 7.56 15.78 10.81
N GLY A 120 7.72 16.18 9.55
CA GLY A 120 7.63 17.58 9.12
C GLY A 120 6.22 18.03 8.72
N GLU A 121 5.24 17.13 8.72
CA GLU A 121 3.89 17.43 8.25
C GLU A 121 2.97 18.02 9.34
N ASP A 122 3.26 17.79 10.62
CA ASP A 122 2.46 18.30 11.74
C ASP A 122 2.57 19.84 11.91
N GLU A 123 3.50 20.51 11.22
CA GLU A 123 3.69 21.97 11.29
C GLU A 123 2.95 22.76 10.18
N ASN A 124 2.36 22.10 9.18
CA ASN A 124 1.81 22.76 7.98
C ASN A 124 0.27 22.70 7.84
N ASP A 125 -0.44 22.06 8.77
CA ASP A 125 -1.91 21.96 8.76
C ASP A 125 -2.63 23.14 9.47
N ASP A 126 -1.87 24.17 9.89
CA ASP A 126 -2.36 25.36 10.63
C ASP A 126 -2.52 26.65 9.77
N GLU A 127 -2.51 26.59 8.43
CA GLU A 127 -2.79 27.75 7.54
C GLU A 127 -4.15 27.74 6.83
#